data_AF-A0A0F9JDU5-F1
#
_entry.id   AF-A0A0F9JDU5-F1
#
_cell.length_a   1.000
_cell.length_b   1.000
_cell.length_c   1.000
_cell.angle_alpha   90.00
_cell.angle_beta   90.00
_cell.angle_gamma   90.00
#
_symmetry.space_group_name_H-M   'P 1'
#
loop_
_entity.id
_entity.type
_entity.pdbx_description
1 polymer ?
#
loop_
_entity_poly.entity_id
_entity_poly.type
_entity_poly.pdbx_seq_one_letter_code
_entity_poly.pdbx_strand_id
1 'polypeptide(L)' 'MARDRYEEGRRMGLLHVLGAVLRELGYDDPSAGQAVWILQREATVAALRQVCEDHGDNDWPDNLHLADVIEKHLHRHLGE' A
#
# COMPACT_ATOMS: atom_id res chain seq x y z
N MET A 1 9.10 -16.56 0.25
CA MET A 1 10.30 -15.69 0.43
C MET A 1 10.84 -15.07 -0.85
N ALA A 2 11.24 -15.81 -1.90
CA ALA A 2 11.74 -15.17 -3.16
C ALA A 2 10.61 -14.76 -4.13
N ARG A 3 9.55 -15.58 -4.18
CA ARG A 3 8.38 -15.35 -5.04
C ARG A 3 7.56 -14.13 -4.61
N ASP A 4 7.34 -13.98 -3.31
CA ASP A 4 6.57 -12.87 -2.75
C ASP A 4 7.21 -11.52 -3.07
N ARG A 5 8.55 -11.41 -2.91
CA ARG A 5 9.30 -10.20 -3.27
C ARG A 5 9.27 -9.86 -4.76
N TYR A 6 9.22 -10.87 -5.63
CA TYR A 6 9.07 -10.65 -7.08
C TYR A 6 7.66 -10.18 -7.43
N GLU A 7 6.63 -10.77 -6.82
CA GLU A 7 5.23 -10.36 -7.02
C GLU A 7 4.98 -8.95 -6.49
N GLU A 8 5.56 -8.59 -5.35
CA GLU A 8 5.59 -7.23 -4.78
C GLU A 8 6.24 -6.23 -5.75
N GLY A 9 7.45 -6.52 -6.23
CA GLY A 9 8.16 -5.65 -7.17
C GLY A 9 7.41 -5.47 -8.50
N ARG A 10 6.80 -6.55 -9.01
CA ARG A 10 5.97 -6.50 -10.22
C ARG A 10 4.73 -5.64 -10.01
N ARG A 11 4.05 -5.78 -8.87
CA ARG A 11 2.88 -4.96 -8.50
C ARG A 11 3.26 -3.49 -8.42
N MET A 12 4.36 -3.14 -7.78
CA MET A 12 4.85 -1.76 -7.68
C MET A 12 5.17 -1.14 -9.05
N GLY A 13 5.80 -1.91 -9.94
CA GLY A 13 6.06 -1.48 -11.32
C GLY A 13 4.77 -1.17 -12.09
N LEU A 14 3.75 -2.02 -11.96
CA LEU A 14 2.45 -1.82 -12.61
C LEU A 14 1.73 -0.57 -12.08
N LEU A 15 1.77 -0.32 -10.78
CA LEU A 15 1.19 0.88 -10.16
C LEU A 15 1.89 2.15 -10.64
N HIS A 16 3.22 2.13 -10.79
CA HIS A 16 3.96 3.26 -11.34
C HIS A 16 3.52 3.60 -12.77
N VAL A 17 3.38 2.59 -13.64
CA VAL A 17 2.90 2.76 -15.02
C VAL A 17 1.47 3.29 -15.04
N LEU A 18 0.57 2.73 -14.22
CA LEU A 18 -0.81 3.19 -14.12
C LEU A 18 -0.90 4.67 -13.72
N GLY A 19 -0.11 5.08 -12.72
CA GLY A 19 -0.06 6.49 -12.30
C GLY A 19 0.47 7.44 -13.38
N ALA A 20 1.43 7.00 -14.19
CA ALA A 20 1.93 7.79 -15.32
C ALA A 20 0.86 7.92 -16.43
N VAL A 21 0.20 6.83 -16.79
CA VAL A 21 -0.86 6.81 -17.80
C VAL A 21 -2.04 7.71 -17.41
N LEU A 22 -2.47 7.66 -16.14
CA LEU A 22 -3.59 8.49 -15.66
C LEU A 22 -3.28 9.99 -15.78
N ARG A 23 -2.06 10.39 -15.41
CA ARG A 23 -1.61 11.79 -15.56
C ARG A 23 -1.55 12.22 -17.03
N GLU A 24 -1.03 11.37 -17.90
CA GLU A 24 -0.91 11.67 -19.34
C GLU A 24 -2.29 11.81 -20.02
N LEU A 25 -3.27 11.02 -19.57
CA LEU A 25 -4.65 11.09 -20.06
C LEU A 25 -5.47 12.24 -19.45
N GLY A 26 -4.87 13.10 -18.61
CA GLY A 26 -5.54 14.25 -18.01
C GLY A 26 -6.62 13.89 -16.98
N TYR A 27 -6.52 12.70 -16.39
CA TYR A 27 -7.42 12.23 -15.33
C TYR A 27 -7.06 12.90 -13.99
N ASP A 28 -7.30 14.21 -13.91
CA ASP A 28 -7.14 15.04 -12.72
C ASP A 28 -8.47 15.17 -11.92
N ASP A 29 -9.57 14.59 -12.44
CA ASP A 29 -10.94 14.69 -11.95
C ASP A 29 -11.32 13.53 -10.99
N PRO A 30 -12.19 13.76 -9.98
CA PRO A 30 -12.67 12.75 -9.02
C PRO A 30 -13.28 11.46 -9.60
N SER A 31 -13.66 11.40 -10.88
CA SER A 31 -14.06 10.17 -11.58
C SER A 31 -12.90 9.21 -11.90
N ALA A 32 -11.66 9.72 -11.93
CA ALA A 32 -10.43 8.95 -11.81
C ALA A 32 -10.10 8.55 -10.36
N GLY A 33 -10.94 8.99 -9.41
CA GLY A 33 -10.77 8.80 -7.99
C GLY A 33 -10.49 7.35 -7.64
N GLN A 34 -11.14 6.39 -8.28
CA GLN A 34 -10.94 4.96 -7.98
C GLN A 34 -9.49 4.51 -8.23
N ALA A 35 -8.83 5.01 -9.29
CA ALA A 35 -7.44 4.67 -9.58
C ALA A 35 -6.46 5.46 -8.68
N VAL A 36 -6.79 6.70 -8.35
CA VAL A 36 -6.05 7.48 -7.34
C VAL A 36 -6.13 6.80 -5.96
N TRP A 37 -7.31 6.31 -5.55
CA TRP A 37 -7.52 5.58 -4.30
C TRP A 37 -6.73 4.27 -4.27
N ILE A 38 -6.64 3.54 -5.39
CA ILE A 38 -5.78 2.36 -5.49
C ILE A 38 -4.32 2.75 -5.27
N LEU A 39 -3.81 3.79 -5.95
CA LEU A 39 -2.43 4.24 -5.77
C LEU A 39 -2.14 4.66 -4.32
N GLN A 40 -3.03 5.45 -3.72
CA GLN A 40 -2.91 5.92 -2.33
C GLN A 40 -2.95 4.77 -1.33
N ARG A 41 -3.86 3.81 -1.53
CA ARG A 41 -3.96 2.61 -0.70
C ARG A 41 -2.69 1.79 -0.75
N GLU A 42 -2.16 1.52 -1.94
CA GLU A 42 -0.97 0.68 -2.10
C GLU A 42 0.29 1.36 -1.53
N ALA A 43 0.43 2.68 -1.71
CA ALA A 43 1.51 3.45 -1.08
C ALA A 43 1.40 3.42 0.46
N THR A 44 0.18 3.51 0.99
CA THR A 44 -0.09 3.42 2.44
C THR A 44 0.25 2.02 2.96
N VAL A 45 -0.17 0.96 2.27
CA VAL A 45 0.17 -0.43 2.62
C VAL A 45 1.68 -0.62 2.66
N ALA A 46 2.41 -0.17 1.64
CA ALA A 46 3.87 -0.29 1.60
C ALA A 46 4.55 0.41 2.79
N ALA A 47 4.09 1.62 3.15
CA ALA A 47 4.59 2.33 4.33
C ALA A 47 4.30 1.57 5.63
N LEU A 48 3.07 1.07 5.80
CA LEU A 48 2.69 0.28 6.97
C LEU A 48 3.51 -1.01 7.09
N ARG A 49 3.76 -1.70 5.97
CA ARG A 49 4.63 -2.89 5.93
C ARG A 49 6.02 -2.60 6.46
N GLN A 50 6.60 -1.48 6.04
CA GLN A 50 7.94 -1.08 6.48
C GLN A 50 7.97 -0.79 7.99
N VAL A 51 6.99 -0.04 8.51
CA VAL A 51 6.89 0.23 9.96
C VAL A 51 6.65 -1.06 10.74
N CYS A 52 5.77 -1.93 10.27
CA CYS A 52 5.49 -3.23 10.89
C CYS A 52 6.73 -4.15 10.88
N GLU A 53 7.56 -4.11 9.84
CA GLU A 53 8.81 -4.85 9.74
C GLU A 53 9.80 -4.45 10.85
N ASP A 54 9.94 -3.15 11.11
CA ASP A 54 10.79 -2.61 12.19
C ASP A 54 10.38 -3.12 13.59
N HIS A 55 9.10 -3.47 13.75
CA HIS A 55 8.54 -3.97 15.01
C HIS A 55 8.31 -5.49 15.05
N GLY A 56 8.62 -6.22 13.97
CA GLY A 56 8.45 -7.66 13.87
C GLY A 56 6.99 -8.13 13.75
N ASP A 57 6.07 -7.25 13.35
CA ASP A 57 4.64 -7.54 13.20
C ASP A 57 4.10 -7.26 11.79
N ASN A 58 4.76 -7.86 10.81
CA ASN A 58 4.49 -7.63 9.39
C ASN A 58 3.70 -8.76 8.72
N ASP A 59 3.09 -9.66 9.49
CA ASP A 59 2.36 -10.83 8.97
C ASP A 59 0.84 -10.63 9.03
N TRP A 60 0.34 -9.74 8.19
CA TRP A 60 -1.09 -9.50 7.96
C TRP A 60 -1.43 -9.59 6.47
N PRO A 61 -2.69 -9.88 6.08
CA PRO A 61 -3.06 -10.06 4.67
C PRO A 61 -3.31 -8.73 3.96
N ASP A 62 -2.99 -8.63 2.66
CA ASP A 62 -3.09 -7.37 1.88
C ASP A 62 -4.50 -6.79 1.76
N ASN A 63 -5.53 -7.58 2.03
CA ASN A 63 -6.92 -7.15 2.04
C ASN A 63 -7.44 -6.80 3.46
N LEU A 64 -6.59 -6.86 4.48
CA LEU A 64 -6.94 -6.42 5.83
C LEU A 64 -7.29 -4.94 5.81
N HIS A 65 -8.28 -4.58 6.63
CA HIS A 65 -8.68 -3.18 6.77
C HIS A 65 -7.54 -2.38 7.41
N LEU A 66 -7.20 -1.20 6.88
CA LEU A 66 -6.05 -0.43 7.37
C LEU A 66 -6.20 -0.02 8.84
N ALA A 67 -7.43 0.22 9.31
CA ALA A 67 -7.67 0.46 10.73
C ALA A 67 -7.31 -0.76 11.61
N ASP A 68 -7.59 -1.99 11.14
CA ASP A 68 -7.17 -3.21 11.84
C ASP A 68 -5.65 -3.35 11.86
N VAL A 69 -4.97 -2.99 10.75
CA VAL A 69 -3.50 -2.96 10.71
C VAL A 69 -2.96 -2.03 11.80
N ILE A 70 -3.52 -0.82 11.92
CA ILE A 70 -3.12 0.14 12.94
C ILE A 70 -3.41 -0.41 14.34
N GLU A 71 -4.64 -0.84 14.63
CA GLU A 71 -5.05 -1.28 15.97
C GLU A 71 -4.33 -2.53 16.46
N LYS A 72 -4.16 -3.53 15.58
CA LYS A 72 -3.67 -4.85 15.98
C LYS A 72 -2.17 -4.97 15.88
N HIS A 73 -1.56 -4.29 14.89
CA HIS A 73 -0.15 -4.48 14.57
C HIS A 73 0.72 -3.27 14.93
N LEU A 74 0.18 -2.04 14.91
CA LEU A 74 0.97 -0.82 15.19
C LEU A 74 0.67 -0.18 16.54
N HIS A 75 -0.55 -0.28 17.07
CA HIS A 75 -0.99 0.47 18.26
C HIS A 75 -0.09 0.22 19.48
N ARG A 76 0.35 -1.03 19.66
CA ARG A 76 1.27 -1.43 20.75
C ARG A 76 2.70 -0.87 20.62
N HIS A 77 3.05 -0.34 19.45
CA HIS A 77 4.35 0.24 19.13
C HIS A 77 4.31 1.76 18.98
N LEU A 78 3.11 2.34 18.77
CA LEU A 78 2.93 3.78 18.60
C LEU A 78 3.05 4.57 19.91
N GLY A 79 3.01 3.91 21.07
CA GLY A 79 3.23 4.52 22.39
C GLY A 79 2.18 5.56 22.80
N GLU A 80 2.03 5.74 24.11
CA GLU A 80 1.55 6.99 24.71
C GLU A 80 2.71 7.97 24.88
#